data_AF-A0A3Q2YXP8-F1
#
_entry.id   AF-A0A3Q2YXP8-F1
#
_cell.length_a   1.000
_cell.length_b   1.000
_cell.length_c   1.000
_cell.angle_alpha   90.00
_cell.angle_beta   90.00
_cell.angle_gamma   90.00
#
_symmetry.space_group_name_H-M   'P 1'
#
loop_
_entity.id
_entity.type
_entity.pdbx_description
1 polymer ?
#
loop_
_entity_poly.entity_id
_entity_poly.type
_entity_poly.pdbx_seq_one_letter_code
_entity_poly.pdbx_strand_id
1 'polypeptide(L)'
;SYLKSPRFLLDELTEPSSEMVQNVILVFFRRRLSQRPAVEELESRNILKQRNDLTEQEERREIKQRLNRKLNQRPTVDELRDRKILIRFSDYVEVAKAQDYDRRADKPWTRLSAADKVTFFFWRWGGKVTLFKSLFAMP
;
A
#
# COMPACT_ATOMS: atom_id res chain seq x y z
N SER A 1 17.22 -44.28 -36.51
CA SER A 1 16.42 -43.47 -35.58
C SER A 1 17.28 -43.17 -34.35
N TYR A 2 17.54 -41.88 -34.10
CA TYR A 2 18.13 -41.30 -32.89
C TYR A 2 19.53 -41.76 -32.47
N LEU A 3 20.54 -41.08 -33.02
CA LEU A 3 21.80 -40.86 -32.32
C LEU A 3 21.48 -40.01 -31.07
N LYS A 4 21.65 -40.58 -29.89
CA LYS A 4 21.48 -39.88 -28.60
C LYS A 4 22.41 -38.67 -28.59
N SER A 5 21.87 -37.47 -28.44
CA SER A 5 22.64 -36.22 -28.41
C SER A 5 23.71 -36.30 -27.29
N PRO A 6 24.96 -35.83 -27.52
CA PRO A 6 26.02 -35.87 -26.50
C PRO A 6 25.68 -35.10 -25.21
N ARG A 7 24.66 -34.23 -25.24
CA ARG A 7 24.17 -33.51 -24.05
C ARG A 7 23.62 -34.43 -22.96
N PHE A 8 23.22 -35.66 -23.30
CA PHE A 8 22.66 -36.61 -22.34
C PHE A 8 23.70 -37.48 -21.63
N LEU A 9 25.00 -37.28 -21.88
CA LEU A 9 26.08 -38.09 -21.30
C LEU A 9 26.90 -37.33 -20.23
N LEU A 10 26.46 -36.13 -19.83
CA LEU A 10 27.19 -35.26 -18.90
C LEU A 10 26.50 -35.02 -17.54
N ASP A 11 25.33 -35.62 -17.30
CA ASP A 11 24.60 -35.44 -16.03
C ASP A 11 24.73 -36.64 -15.07
N GLU A 12 25.45 -37.70 -15.46
CA GLU A 12 25.53 -38.96 -14.68
C GLU A 12 26.88 -39.14 -13.95
N LEU A 13 27.57 -38.06 -13.59
CA LEU A 13 28.81 -38.13 -12.81
C LEU A 13 28.90 -37.02 -11.77
N THR A 14 28.21 -37.23 -10.65
CA THR A 14 28.71 -37.13 -9.25
C THR A 14 27.51 -36.85 -8.36
N GLU A 15 26.74 -37.89 -8.06
CA GLU A 15 25.86 -37.83 -6.91
C GLU A 15 26.73 -37.53 -5.68
N PRO A 16 26.41 -36.48 -4.90
CA PRO A 16 27.22 -36.13 -3.75
C PRO A 16 27.27 -37.33 -2.80
N SER A 17 28.49 -37.75 -2.44
CA SER A 17 28.71 -38.78 -1.40
C SER A 17 27.83 -38.47 -0.19
N SER A 18 27.19 -39.49 0.38
CA SER A 18 26.36 -39.36 1.59
C SER A 18 27.09 -38.59 2.71
N GLU A 19 28.42 -38.76 2.80
CA GLU A 19 29.28 -38.07 3.76
C GLU A 19 29.37 -36.56 3.48
N MET A 20 29.40 -36.15 2.21
CA MET A 20 29.41 -34.74 1.83
C MET A 20 28.10 -34.06 2.22
N VAL A 21 26.97 -34.75 2.02
CA VAL A 21 25.65 -34.25 2.44
C VAL A 21 25.59 -34.12 3.97
N GLN A 22 26.08 -35.11 4.71
CA GLN A 22 26.17 -35.05 6.17
C GLN A 22 27.02 -33.88 6.66
N ASN A 23 28.18 -33.66 6.05
CA ASN A 23 29.08 -32.55 6.40
C ASN A 23 28.44 -31.18 6.14
N VAL A 24 27.73 -31.01 5.03
CA VAL A 24 27.01 -29.76 4.73
C VAL A 24 25.91 -29.50 5.77
N ILE A 25 25.15 -30.54 6.13
CA ILE A 25 24.11 -30.47 7.16
C ILE A 25 24.71 -30.11 8.52
N LEU A 26 25.83 -30.73 8.91
CA LEU A 26 26.53 -30.45 10.16
C LEU A 26 27.04 -29.00 10.23
N VAL A 27 27.64 -28.50 9.15
CA VAL A 27 28.12 -27.11 9.07
C VAL A 27 26.95 -26.13 9.17
N PHE A 28 25.83 -26.42 8.52
CA PHE A 28 24.61 -25.61 8.62
C PHE A 28 24.07 -25.56 10.05
N PHE A 29 23.92 -26.72 10.70
CA PHE A 29 23.44 -26.78 12.09
C PHE A 29 24.39 -26.08 13.05
N ARG A 30 25.70 -26.25 12.89
CA ARG A 30 26.71 -25.57 13.73
C ARG A 30 26.58 -24.05 13.65
N ARG A 31 26.34 -23.50 12.46
CA ARG A 31 26.10 -22.06 12.26
C ARG A 31 24.75 -21.59 12.83
N ARG A 32 23.71 -22.40 12.74
CA ARG A 32 22.38 -22.08 13.33
C ARG A 32 22.42 -22.08 14.86
N LEU A 33 23.11 -23.05 15.45
CA LEU A 33 23.24 -23.17 16.90
C LEU A 33 24.08 -22.05 17.50
N SER A 34 25.12 -21.59 16.81
CA SER A 34 25.93 -20.45 17.29
C SER A 34 25.19 -19.11 17.24
N GLN A 35 24.19 -18.97 16.37
CA GLN A 35 23.37 -17.76 16.23
C GLN A 35 22.01 -17.90 16.91
N ARG A 36 21.83 -18.88 17.80
CA ARG A 36 20.55 -19.16 18.45
C ARG A 36 20.16 -18.00 19.37
N PRO A 37 19.03 -17.30 19.12
CA PRO A 37 18.55 -16.22 19.98
C PRO A 37 18.17 -16.74 21.37
N ALA A 38 18.24 -15.86 22.37
CA ALA A 38 17.78 -16.16 23.72
C ALA A 38 16.23 -16.26 23.77
N VAL A 39 15.72 -16.99 24.76
CA VAL A 39 14.27 -17.20 24.94
C VAL A 39 13.53 -15.86 25.15
N GLU A 40 14.07 -14.98 25.98
CA GLU A 40 13.52 -13.65 26.26
C GLU A 40 13.43 -12.74 25.02
N GLU A 41 14.39 -12.87 24.09
CA GLU A 41 14.39 -12.13 22.83
C GLU A 41 13.26 -12.61 21.91
N LEU A 42 13.01 -13.91 21.86
CA LEU A 42 11.92 -14.50 21.07
C LEU A 42 10.55 -14.10 21.62
N GLU A 43 10.42 -13.97 22.95
CA GLU A 43 9.21 -13.48 23.60
C GLU A 43 8.96 -12.01 23.31
N SER A 44 10.01 -11.19 23.38
CA SER A 44 9.95 -9.76 23.03
C SER A 44 9.56 -9.53 21.58
N ARG A 45 10.00 -10.41 20.68
CA ARG A 45 9.61 -10.41 19.26
C ARG A 45 8.25 -11.08 19.00
N ASN A 46 7.56 -11.51 20.05
CA ASN A 46 6.26 -12.19 19.97
C ASN A 46 6.28 -13.52 19.20
N ILE A 47 7.46 -14.12 19.03
CA ILE A 47 7.66 -15.42 18.35
C ILE A 47 7.36 -16.56 19.32
N LEU A 48 7.82 -16.44 20.57
CA LEU A 48 7.46 -17.36 21.65
C LEU A 48 6.38 -16.70 22.51
N LYS A 49 5.27 -17.41 22.73
CA LYS A 49 4.19 -16.97 23.60
C LYS A 49 4.29 -17.73 24.92
N GLN A 50 4.49 -17.00 26.02
CA GLN A 50 4.50 -17.59 27.37
C GLN A 50 3.10 -17.94 27.91
N ARG A 51 2.04 -17.40 27.29
CA ARG A 51 0.66 -17.42 27.80
C ARG A 51 -0.14 -18.59 27.21
N ASN A 52 -1.08 -19.12 28.01
CA ASN A 52 -2.07 -20.09 27.57
C ASN A 52 -3.03 -19.48 26.53
N ASP A 53 -3.33 -20.21 25.45
CA ASP A 53 -4.20 -19.75 24.36
C ASP A 53 -5.56 -19.20 24.84
N LEU A 54 -6.13 -19.81 25.90
CA LEU A 54 -7.39 -19.39 26.50
C LEU A 54 -7.32 -17.98 27.11
N THR A 55 -6.21 -17.66 27.78
CA THR A 55 -6.01 -16.34 28.40
C THR A 55 -5.83 -15.25 27.35
N GLU A 56 -5.12 -15.52 26.25
CA GLU A 56 -4.96 -14.57 25.14
C GLU A 56 -6.30 -14.30 24.43
N GLN A 57 -7.14 -15.33 24.29
CA GLN A 57 -8.49 -15.17 23.74
C GLN A 57 -9.39 -14.31 24.64
N GLU A 58 -9.30 -14.48 25.96
CA GLU A 58 -10.03 -13.65 26.92
C GLU A 58 -9.56 -12.20 26.90
N GLU A 59 -8.25 -11.96 27.00
CA GLU A 59 -7.65 -10.62 26.87
C GLU A 59 -8.08 -9.94 25.56
N ARG A 60 -8.06 -10.69 24.44
CA ARG A 60 -8.48 -10.18 23.13
C ARG A 60 -9.98 -9.87 23.07
N ARG A 61 -10.83 -10.67 23.73
CA ARG A 61 -12.27 -10.39 23.86
C ARG A 61 -12.51 -9.12 24.68
N GLU A 62 -11.83 -8.97 25.81
CA GLU A 62 -11.93 -7.78 26.67
C GLU A 62 -11.46 -6.51 25.95
N ILE A 63 -10.33 -6.56 25.26
CA ILE A 63 -9.81 -5.45 24.46
C ILE A 63 -10.82 -5.06 23.38
N LYS A 64 -11.41 -6.05 22.68
CA LYS A 64 -12.43 -5.80 21.66
C LYS A 64 -13.68 -5.15 22.25
N GLN A 65 -14.17 -5.64 23.39
CA GLN A 65 -15.32 -5.04 24.08
C GLN A 65 -15.04 -3.62 24.55
N ARG A 66 -13.87 -3.38 25.16
CA ARG A 66 -13.43 -2.05 25.61
C ARG A 66 -13.32 -1.08 24.44
N LEU A 67 -12.76 -1.52 23.31
CA LEU A 67 -12.66 -0.73 22.10
C LEU A 67 -14.04 -0.37 21.55
N ASN A 68 -14.95 -1.35 21.43
CA ASN A 68 -16.31 -1.10 20.96
C ASN A 68 -17.04 -0.07 21.82
N ARG A 69 -16.91 -0.14 23.15
CA ARG A 69 -17.49 0.87 24.05
C ARG A 69 -16.94 2.26 23.78
N LYS A 70 -15.62 2.38 23.59
CA LYS A 70 -14.96 3.68 23.28
C LYS A 70 -15.39 4.24 21.91
N LEU A 71 -15.55 3.38 20.91
CA LEU A 71 -16.00 3.79 19.58
C LEU A 71 -17.46 4.25 19.58
N ASN A 72 -18.32 3.59 20.37
CA ASN A 72 -19.72 3.97 20.51
C ASN A 72 -19.91 5.30 21.25
N GLN A 73 -19.01 5.62 22.19
CA GLN A 73 -19.01 6.88 22.95
C GLN A 73 -18.12 7.95 22.29
N ARG A 74 -17.84 7.81 21.00
CA ARG A 74 -16.98 8.75 20.28
C ARG A 74 -17.69 10.10 20.12
N PRO A 75 -17.09 11.21 20.55
CA PRO A 75 -17.67 12.54 20.39
C PRO A 75 -17.78 12.90 18.91
N THR A 76 -18.79 13.72 18.58
CA THR A 76 -18.97 14.24 17.23
C THR A 76 -17.91 15.30 16.89
N VAL A 77 -17.76 15.60 15.59
CA VAL A 77 -16.80 16.59 15.11
C VAL A 77 -17.16 17.99 15.62
N ASP A 78 -18.44 18.30 15.68
CA ASP A 78 -18.94 19.60 16.16
C ASP A 78 -18.65 19.78 17.65
N GLU A 79 -18.85 18.74 18.48
CA GLU A 79 -18.45 18.77 19.90
C GLU A 79 -16.95 19.04 20.10
N LEU A 80 -16.10 18.51 19.21
CA LEU A 80 -14.65 18.75 19.27
C LEU A 80 -14.28 20.18 18.86
N ARG A 81 -15.04 20.81 17.95
CA ARG A 81 -14.89 22.22 17.58
C ARG A 81 -15.33 23.13 18.72
N ASP A 82 -16.46 22.82 19.37
CA ASP A 82 -16.98 23.56 20.53
C ASP A 82 -15.99 23.53 21.70
N ARG A 83 -15.32 22.39 21.91
CA ARG A 83 -14.25 22.24 22.90
C ARG A 83 -12.91 22.82 22.48
N LYS A 84 -12.83 23.44 21.29
CA LYS A 84 -11.59 24.00 20.70
C LYS A 84 -10.45 22.99 20.58
N ILE A 85 -10.78 21.72 20.38
CA ILE A 85 -9.82 20.65 20.12
C ILE A 85 -9.49 20.62 18.62
N LEU A 86 -10.49 20.81 17.76
CA LEU A 86 -10.30 21.02 16.32
C LEU A 86 -10.33 22.52 16.03
N ILE A 87 -9.15 23.15 15.97
CA ILE A 87 -9.02 24.61 15.90
C ILE A 87 -8.98 25.10 14.44
N ARG A 88 -8.31 24.36 13.55
CA ARG A 88 -8.15 24.74 12.14
C ARG A 88 -9.00 23.87 11.22
N PHE A 89 -9.36 24.43 10.08
CA PHE A 89 -10.11 23.73 9.03
C PHE A 89 -9.36 22.49 8.49
N SER A 90 -8.03 22.47 8.59
CA SER A 90 -7.19 21.34 8.14
C SER A 90 -7.18 20.15 9.10
N ASP A 91 -7.52 20.34 10.38
CA ASP A 91 -7.34 19.32 11.42
C ASP A 91 -8.36 18.18 11.30
N TYR A 92 -9.46 18.44 10.58
CA TYR A 92 -10.42 17.42 10.18
C TYR A 92 -11.05 17.79 8.84
N VAL A 93 -10.81 16.94 7.84
CA VAL A 93 -11.46 17.04 6.52
C VAL A 93 -12.32 15.78 6.36
N GLU A 94 -13.60 15.98 6.11
CA GLU A 94 -14.51 14.88 5.83
C GLU A 94 -14.08 14.19 4.53
N VAL A 95 -13.72 12.90 4.63
CA VAL A 95 -13.42 12.08 3.46
C VAL A 95 -14.75 11.65 2.85
N ALA A 96 -15.20 12.39 1.83
CA ALA A 96 -16.30 11.93 0.99
C ALA A 96 -15.87 10.69 0.19
N LYS A 97 -16.83 9.79 -0.09
CA LYS A 97 -16.58 8.69 -1.04
C LYS A 97 -16.15 9.30 -2.37
N ALA A 98 -14.97 8.91 -2.84
CA ALA A 98 -14.54 9.29 -4.18
C ALA A 98 -15.56 8.73 -5.18
N GLN A 99 -15.96 9.54 -6.16
CA GLN A 99 -16.63 8.98 -7.33
C GLN A 99 -15.62 8.07 -8.04
N ASP A 100 -16.03 6.83 -8.30
CA ASP A 100 -15.27 5.91 -9.14
C ASP A 100 -15.39 6.38 -10.60
N TYR A 101 -14.58 7.37 -10.97
CA TYR A 101 -14.43 7.76 -12.37
C TYR A 101 -13.37 6.89 -13.03
N ASP A 102 -13.66 6.42 -14.24
CA ASP A 102 -12.70 5.66 -15.03
C ASP A 102 -11.51 6.57 -15.39
N ARG A 103 -10.35 6.28 -14.79
CA ARG A 103 -9.11 7.03 -15.01
C ARG A 103 -8.48 6.77 -16.38
N ARG A 104 -8.91 5.70 -17.07
CA ARG A 104 -8.44 5.31 -18.40
C ARG A 104 -9.38 5.81 -19.50
N ALA A 105 -10.57 6.29 -19.14
CA ALA A 105 -11.48 6.91 -20.09
C ALA A 105 -10.86 8.16 -20.70
N ASP A 106 -11.11 8.36 -21.99
CA ASP A 106 -10.66 9.55 -22.69
C ASP A 106 -11.26 10.78 -22.04
N LYS A 107 -10.35 11.64 -21.58
CA LYS A 107 -10.72 12.89 -20.98
C LYS A 107 -11.31 13.79 -22.07
N PRO A 108 -12.48 14.43 -21.84
CA PRO A 108 -13.15 15.21 -22.88
C PRO A 108 -12.28 16.35 -23.42
N TRP A 109 -11.31 16.83 -22.64
CA TRP A 109 -10.35 17.85 -23.07
C TRP A 109 -9.24 17.34 -24.00
N THR A 110 -9.03 16.02 -24.09
CA THR A 110 -8.04 15.42 -24.99
C THR A 110 -8.50 15.48 -26.45
N ARG A 111 -9.80 15.71 -26.71
CA ARG A 111 -10.37 15.85 -28.06
C ARG A 111 -10.48 17.30 -28.57
N LEU A 112 -10.03 18.29 -27.79
CA LEU A 112 -10.12 19.70 -28.18
C LEU A 112 -9.11 20.03 -29.29
N SER A 113 -9.60 20.39 -30.47
CA SER A 113 -8.78 20.93 -31.56
C SER A 113 -8.28 22.34 -31.22
N ALA A 114 -7.27 22.86 -31.94
CA ALA A 114 -6.77 24.21 -31.72
C ALA A 114 -7.87 25.29 -31.85
N ALA A 115 -8.89 25.06 -32.68
CA ALA A 115 -10.03 25.97 -32.84
C ALA A 115 -10.96 25.96 -31.61
N ASP A 116 -11.13 24.81 -30.96
CA ASP A 116 -11.99 24.66 -29.77
C ASP A 116 -11.36 25.26 -28.51
N LYS A 117 -10.04 25.42 -28.48
CA LYS A 117 -9.30 26.03 -27.36
C LYS A 117 -9.46 27.55 -27.30
N VAL A 118 -9.73 28.20 -28.44
CA VAL A 118 -9.80 29.68 -28.55
C VAL A 118 -11.20 30.22 -28.28
N THR A 119 -12.24 29.40 -28.40
CA THR A 119 -13.64 29.77 -28.14
C THR A 119 -14.01 29.86 -26.66
N PHE A 120 -13.21 29.27 -25.75
CA PHE A 120 -13.54 29.19 -24.32
C PHE A 120 -13.08 30.38 -23.45
N PHE A 121 -12.38 31.38 -24.01
CA PHE A 121 -12.10 32.63 -23.29
C PHE A 121 -13.11 33.72 -23.66
N PHE A 122 -14.31 33.59 -23.11
CA PHE A 122 -15.30 34.66 -23.11
C PHE A 122 -15.04 35.58 -21.91
N TRP A 123 -14.21 36.61 -22.07
CA TRP A 123 -14.11 37.65 -21.05
C TRP A 123 -15.36 38.52 -21.10
N ARG A 124 -16.23 38.35 -20.10
CA ARG A 124 -17.34 39.29 -19.86
C ARG A 124 -16.85 40.45 -19.00
N TRP A 125 -16.46 41.53 -19.65
CA TRP A 125 -16.38 42.85 -19.01
C TRP A 125 -17.37 43.78 -19.72
N GLY A 126 -18.36 44.28 -18.99
CA GLY A 126 -19.22 45.36 -19.48
C GLY A 126 -20.12 45.04 -20.69
N GLY A 127 -20.95 43.99 -20.61
CA GLY A 127 -22.27 43.98 -21.25
C GLY A 127 -22.40 44.03 -22.79
N LYS A 128 -21.34 44.00 -23.60
CA LYS A 128 -21.45 43.85 -25.07
C LYS A 128 -20.40 42.88 -25.61
N VAL A 129 -20.84 41.97 -26.48
CA VAL A 129 -19.99 40.94 -27.11
C VAL A 129 -19.54 41.48 -28.45
N THR A 130 -18.34 42.05 -28.52
CA THR A 130 -17.72 42.47 -29.78
C THR A 130 -16.67 41.47 -30.22
N LEU A 131 -16.82 40.94 -31.43
CA LEU A 131 -15.89 39.98 -32.04
C LEU A 131 -14.62 40.70 -32.49
N PHE A 132 -13.58 40.71 -31.65
CA PHE A 132 -12.26 41.20 -32.07
C PHE A 132 -11.50 40.07 -32.78
N LYS A 133 -11.47 40.09 -34.12
CA LYS A 133 -10.52 39.24 -34.88
C LYS A 133 -9.12 39.84 -34.70
N SER A 134 -8.41 39.34 -33.70
CA SER A 134 -6.98 39.62 -33.51
C SER A 134 -6.20 38.97 -34.64
N LEU A 135 -5.89 39.79 -35.63
CA LEU A 135 -4.87 39.57 -36.65
C LEU A 135 -3.50 39.62 -35.96
N PHE A 136 -3.03 38.52 -35.40
CA PHE A 136 -1.60 38.37 -35.12
C PHE A 136 -1.15 37.03 -35.69
N ALA A 137 -0.69 37.14 -36.92
CA ALA A 137 0.10 36.13 -37.59
C ALA A 137 1.54 36.15 -37.05
N MET A 138 2.11 34.95 -37.09
CA MET A 138 3.54 34.59 -37.12
C MET A 138 4.26 34.32 -35.79
N PRO A 139 5.33 33.49 -35.81
CA PRO A 139 5.69 32.39 -36.73
C PRO A 139 5.59 30.99 -36.08
#